data_AF-X0UET8-F1
#
_entry.id   AF-X0UET8-F1
#
_cell.length_a   1.000
_cell.length_b   1.000
_cell.length_c   1.000
_cell.angle_alpha   90.00
_cell.angle_beta   90.00
_cell.angle_gamma   90.00
#
_symmetry.space_group_name_H-M   'P 1'
#
loop_
_entity.id
_entity.type
_entity.pdbx_description
1 polymer ?
#
loop_
_entity_poly.entity_id
_entity_poly.type
_entity_poly.pdbx_seq_one_letter_code
_entity_poly.pdbx_strand_id
1 'polypeptide(L)'
;PHVSLVNKKQKWDAARLQSEHGCSPDEWVLVKALAGCDGDNVPGVKGIGPKTAVKIIRGQHKTTLSDYQDIIDKNLELVKLPFPLLSYRQFQLSSPAPLADVDWEALLEIFWELDFRSLLDRVVELQSHYSRRDRPAPV
;
A
#
# COMPACT_ATOMS: atom_id res chain seq x y z
N PRO A 1 15.74 -22.09 13.94
CA PRO A 1 15.26 -21.43 12.70
C PRO A 1 15.07 -19.93 12.92
N HIS A 2 16.05 -19.12 12.50
CA HIS A 2 15.95 -17.66 12.56
C HIS A 2 15.14 -17.17 11.35
N VAL A 3 13.89 -16.77 11.58
CA VAL A 3 13.10 -16.06 10.57
C VAL A 3 13.45 -14.58 10.68
N SER A 4 14.30 -14.11 9.77
CA SER A 4 14.59 -12.68 9.65
C SER A 4 13.49 -12.00 8.84
N LEU A 5 12.53 -11.37 9.51
CA LEU A 5 11.57 -10.45 8.89
C LEU A 5 12.29 -9.14 8.54
N VAL A 6 13.09 -9.14 7.46
CA VAL A 6 13.71 -7.90 6.96
C VAL A 6 12.70 -7.19 6.05
N ASN A 7 11.73 -6.49 6.64
CA ASN A 7 10.87 -5.60 5.86
C ASN A 7 11.32 -4.15 6.07
N LYS A 8 12.26 -3.69 5.24
CA LYS A 8 12.61 -2.26 5.19
C LYS A 8 11.37 -1.51 4.72
N LYS A 9 10.81 -0.65 5.56
CA LYS A 9 9.73 0.27 5.15
C LYS A 9 10.23 1.11 3.99
N GLN A 10 9.62 0.95 2.83
CA GLN A 10 9.94 1.71 1.63
C GLN A 10 8.90 2.80 1.45
N LYS A 11 9.36 4.06 1.41
CA LYS A 11 8.51 5.19 1.02
C LYS A 11 8.34 5.16 -0.50
N TRP A 12 7.10 5.29 -0.95
CA TRP A 12 6.72 5.46 -2.35
C TRP A 12 6.19 6.87 -2.55
N ASP A 13 6.86 7.64 -3.40
CA ASP A 13 6.45 8.96 -3.85
C ASP A 13 6.62 9.08 -5.37
N ALA A 14 6.18 10.20 -5.93
CA ALA A 14 6.24 10.42 -7.37
C ALA A 14 7.68 10.36 -7.92
N ALA A 15 8.66 10.86 -7.17
CA ALA A 15 10.06 10.86 -7.58
C ALA A 15 10.62 9.43 -7.69
N ARG A 16 10.27 8.58 -6.71
CA ARG A 16 10.64 7.17 -6.73
C ARG A 16 9.94 6.39 -7.83
N LEU A 17 8.64 6.63 -8.04
CA LEU A 17 7.90 5.98 -9.12
C LEU A 17 8.52 6.32 -10.48
N GLN A 18 8.89 7.59 -10.67
CA GLN A 18 9.61 8.03 -11.86
C GLN A 18 10.99 7.36 -12.00
N SER A 19 11.76 7.21 -10.92
CA SER A 19 13.10 6.62 -11.00
C SER A 19 13.09 5.11 -11.24
N GLU A 20 12.17 4.37 -10.59
CA GLU A 20 12.10 2.91 -10.70
C GLU A 20 11.31 2.43 -11.92
N HIS A 21 10.23 3.14 -12.28
CA HIS A 21 9.32 2.73 -13.34
C HIS A 21 9.33 3.64 -14.56
N GLY A 22 9.88 4.85 -14.45
CA GLY A 22 9.89 5.79 -15.57
C GLY A 22 8.49 6.30 -15.88
N CYS A 23 7.64 6.49 -14.88
CA CYS A 23 6.31 7.07 -15.11
C CYS A 23 5.83 7.87 -13.90
N SER A 24 4.93 8.82 -14.16
CA SER A 24 4.22 9.55 -13.12
C SER A 24 3.11 8.70 -12.48
N PRO A 25 2.57 9.10 -11.32
CA PRO A 25 1.40 8.45 -10.73
C PRO A 25 0.18 8.44 -11.67
N ASP A 26 0.00 9.48 -12.48
CA ASP A 26 -1.10 9.56 -13.45
C ASP A 26 -0.91 8.55 -14.59
N GLU A 27 0.32 8.42 -15.10
CA GLU A 27 0.66 7.43 -16.13
C GLU A 27 0.56 6.00 -15.60
N TRP A 28 0.78 5.78 -14.30
CA TRP A 28 0.71 4.46 -13.68
C TRP A 28 -0.66 3.80 -13.84
N VAL A 29 -1.73 4.61 -13.86
CA VAL A 29 -3.09 4.14 -14.13
C VAL A 29 -3.15 3.47 -15.50
N LEU A 30 -2.57 4.11 -16.52
CA LEU A 30 -2.53 3.59 -17.88
C LEU A 30 -1.56 2.41 -18.02
N VAL A 31 -0.45 2.42 -17.27
CA VAL A 31 0.46 1.27 -17.15
C VAL A 31 -0.29 0.05 -16.64
N LYS A 32 -1.13 0.21 -15.62
CA LYS A 32 -1.96 -0.87 -15.07
C LYS A 32 -3.10 -1.29 -15.98
N ALA A 33 -3.69 -0.36 -16.75
CA ALA A 33 -4.68 -0.72 -17.76
C ALA A 33 -4.09 -1.63 -18.84
N LEU A 34 -2.84 -1.39 -19.26
CA LEU A 34 -2.12 -2.21 -20.23
C LEU A 34 -1.55 -3.51 -19.65
N ALA A 35 -0.83 -3.41 -18.52
CA ALA A 35 -0.08 -4.51 -17.94
C ALA A 35 -0.89 -5.41 -17.01
N GLY A 36 -2.07 -4.96 -16.58
CA GLY A 36 -2.90 -5.65 -15.61
C GLY A 36 -2.48 -5.42 -14.16
N CYS A 37 -3.28 -5.96 -13.26
CA CYS A 37 -3.07 -5.96 -11.82
C CYS A 37 -3.51 -7.30 -11.22
N ASP A 38 -2.56 -8.21 -10.99
CA ASP A 38 -2.84 -9.55 -10.45
C ASP A 38 -3.52 -9.51 -9.08
N GLY A 39 -3.15 -8.55 -8.23
CA GLY A 39 -3.73 -8.39 -6.89
C GLY A 39 -5.23 -8.02 -6.92
N ASP A 40 -5.67 -7.31 -7.96
CA ASP A 40 -7.06 -6.90 -8.18
C ASP A 40 -7.74 -7.77 -9.25
N ASN A 41 -7.10 -8.86 -9.67
CA ASN A 41 -7.56 -9.75 -10.74
C ASN A 41 -7.90 -9.03 -12.06
N VAL A 42 -7.17 -7.95 -12.38
CA VAL A 42 -7.33 -7.20 -13.64
C VAL A 42 -6.37 -7.78 -14.70
N PRO A 43 -6.88 -8.44 -15.76
CA PRO A 43 -6.02 -9.02 -16.78
C PRO A 43 -5.38 -7.94 -17.65
N GLY A 44 -4.08 -8.05 -17.89
CA GLY A 44 -3.36 -7.20 -18.85
C GLY A 44 -3.32 -7.80 -20.26
N VAL A 45 -2.72 -7.05 -21.18
CA VAL A 45 -2.39 -7.55 -22.51
C VAL A 45 -1.24 -8.54 -22.42
N LYS A 46 -1.40 -9.73 -23.02
CA LYS A 46 -0.39 -10.78 -23.01
C LYS A 46 0.95 -10.28 -23.56
N GLY A 47 2.01 -10.41 -22.76
CA GLY A 47 3.37 -9.98 -23.15
C GLY A 47 3.67 -8.50 -22.90
N ILE A 48 2.71 -7.73 -22.38
CA ILE A 48 2.92 -6.33 -21.98
C ILE A 48 3.04 -6.26 -20.46
N GLY A 49 4.27 -6.18 -19.96
CA GLY A 49 4.53 -5.84 -18.56
C GLY A 49 4.69 -4.33 -18.34
N PRO A 50 4.87 -3.86 -17.09
CA PRO A 50 4.96 -2.44 -16.77
C PRO A 50 6.01 -1.67 -17.59
N LYS A 51 7.19 -2.26 -17.79
CA LYS A 51 8.26 -1.65 -18.60
C LYS A 51 7.86 -1.47 -20.07
N THR A 52 7.14 -2.43 -20.64
CA THR A 52 6.66 -2.37 -22.03
C THR A 52 5.51 -1.37 -22.15
N ALA A 53 4.59 -1.36 -21.18
CA ALA A 53 3.51 -0.40 -21.12
C ALA A 53 4.04 1.05 -21.10
N VAL A 54 5.05 1.35 -20.27
CA VAL A 54 5.71 2.67 -20.24
C VAL A 54 6.29 3.05 -21.60
N LYS A 55 6.93 2.11 -22.31
CA LYS A 55 7.44 2.38 -23.66
C LYS A 55 6.31 2.69 -24.64
N ILE A 56 5.18 1.98 -24.58
CA ILE A 56 4.00 2.24 -25.43
C ILE A 56 3.43 3.62 -25.15
N ILE A 57 3.22 3.97 -23.87
CA ILE A 57 2.70 5.27 -23.44
C ILE A 57 3.58 6.42 -23.95
N ARG A 58 4.90 6.22 -23.97
CA ARG A 58 5.88 7.22 -24.45
C ARG A 58 6.09 7.21 -25.98
N GLY A 59 5.41 6.35 -26.73
CA GLY A 59 5.62 6.20 -28.17
C GLY A 59 6.99 5.61 -28.55
N GLN A 60 7.63 4.89 -27.62
CA GLN A 60 8.94 4.24 -27.77
C GLN A 60 8.82 2.74 -28.08
N HIS A 61 7.65 2.30 -28.53
CA HIS A 61 7.35 0.91 -28.87
C HIS A 61 6.76 0.83 -30.28
N LYS A 62 6.80 -0.36 -30.90
CA LYS A 62 6.24 -0.58 -32.25
C LYS A 62 4.73 -0.42 -32.28
N THR A 63 4.07 -0.81 -31.19
CA THR A 63 2.62 -0.67 -31.01
C THR A 63 2.32 0.62 -30.28
N THR A 64 1.10 1.09 -30.44
CA THR A 64 0.54 2.31 -29.90
C THR A 64 -0.62 1.99 -28.95
N LEU A 65 -1.14 3.00 -28.26
CA LEU A 65 -2.29 2.83 -27.37
C LEU A 65 -3.56 2.41 -28.13
N SER A 66 -3.74 2.91 -29.35
CA SER A 66 -4.90 2.58 -30.19
C SER A 66 -4.98 1.09 -30.54
N ASP A 67 -3.84 0.38 -30.56
CA ASP A 67 -3.83 -1.07 -30.82
C ASP A 67 -4.50 -1.88 -29.70
N TYR A 68 -4.68 -1.28 -28.52
CA TYR A 68 -5.25 -1.92 -27.32
C TYR A 68 -6.41 -1.13 -26.71
N GLN A 69 -7.03 -0.23 -27.48
CA GLN A 69 -8.03 0.71 -26.97
C GLN A 69 -9.16 0.01 -26.19
N ASP A 70 -9.70 -1.09 -26.73
CA ASP A 70 -10.78 -1.84 -26.09
C ASP A 70 -10.40 -2.40 -24.70
N ILE A 71 -9.17 -2.90 -24.57
CA ILE A 71 -8.66 -3.44 -23.31
C ILE A 71 -8.35 -2.31 -22.34
N ILE A 72 -7.77 -1.21 -22.84
CA ILE A 72 -7.47 -0.02 -22.05
C ILE A 72 -8.77 0.55 -21.47
N ASP A 73 -9.80 0.78 -22.29
CA ASP A 73 -11.06 1.37 -21.85
C ASP A 73 -11.74 0.51 -20.79
N LYS A 74 -11.81 -0.80 -21.02
CA LYS A 74 -12.34 -1.76 -20.04
C LYS A 74 -11.55 -1.73 -18.73
N ASN A 75 -10.22 -1.77 -18.81
CA ASN A 75 -9.38 -1.86 -17.62
C ASN A 75 -9.28 -0.53 -16.89
N LEU A 76 -9.42 0.62 -17.56
CA LEU A 76 -9.41 1.93 -16.94
C LEU A 76 -10.51 2.06 -15.88
N GLU A 77 -11.69 1.49 -16.11
CA GLU A 77 -12.77 1.46 -15.12
C GLU A 77 -12.45 0.61 -13.88
N LEU A 78 -11.53 -0.35 -14.02
CA LEU A 78 -11.13 -1.28 -12.95
C LEU A 78 -9.93 -0.76 -12.16
N VAL A 79 -8.98 -0.10 -12.83
CA VAL A 79 -7.73 0.39 -12.21
C VAL A 79 -7.83 1.84 -11.74
N LYS A 80 -8.84 2.58 -12.23
CA LYS A 80 -9.18 3.91 -11.75
C LYS A 80 -10.35 3.80 -10.78
N LEU A 81 -10.21 4.38 -9.61
CA LEU A 81 -11.33 4.44 -8.67
C LEU A 81 -12.51 5.21 -9.30
N PRO A 82 -13.74 4.68 -9.23
CA PRO A 82 -14.92 5.22 -9.92
C PRO A 82 -15.39 6.59 -9.41
N PHE A 83 -14.74 7.13 -8.38
CA PHE A 83 -15.08 8.41 -7.77
C PHE A 83 -13.93 9.42 -7.91
N PRO A 84 -13.72 10.02 -9.10
CA PRO A 84 -12.74 11.10 -9.27
C PRO A 84 -13.07 12.35 -8.41
N LEU A 85 -14.29 12.43 -7.87
CA LEU A 85 -14.80 13.51 -7.01
C LEU A 85 -14.85 13.16 -5.51
N LEU A 86 -14.23 12.05 -5.05
CA LEU A 86 -13.66 12.02 -3.69
C LEU A 86 -12.33 12.79 -3.69
N SER A 87 -12.34 14.01 -4.24
CA SER A 87 -11.23 14.95 -4.39
C SER A 87 -10.76 15.43 -3.02
N TYR A 88 -10.19 14.56 -2.20
CA TYR A 88 -10.03 14.79 -0.77
C TYR A 88 -11.38 14.88 -0.01
N ARG A 89 -12.10 13.76 0.15
CA ARG A 89 -12.19 13.37 1.57
C ARG A 89 -10.77 13.02 1.91
N GLN A 90 -10.00 14.04 2.31
CA GLN A 90 -8.96 13.83 3.29
C GLN A 90 -9.71 13.03 4.33
N PHE A 91 -9.57 11.71 4.30
CA PHE A 91 -9.42 11.01 5.54
C PHE A 91 -8.27 11.77 6.17
N GLN A 92 -8.62 12.80 6.96
CA GLN A 92 -7.73 13.24 7.99
C GLN A 92 -7.56 11.95 8.75
N LEU A 93 -6.40 11.32 8.54
CA LEU A 93 -5.90 10.36 9.49
C LEU A 93 -5.80 11.19 10.76
N SER A 94 -6.90 11.23 11.51
CA SER A 94 -6.87 11.62 12.89
C SER A 94 -5.72 10.81 13.46
N SER A 95 -4.79 11.49 14.13
CA SER A 95 -3.71 10.82 14.87
C SER A 95 -4.31 9.57 15.49
N PRO A 96 -3.68 8.38 15.34
CA PRO A 96 -4.23 7.15 15.90
C PRO A 96 -4.70 7.48 17.31
N ALA A 97 -5.97 7.15 17.61
CA ALA A 97 -6.54 7.42 18.91
C ALA A 97 -5.50 6.98 19.95
N PRO A 98 -5.18 7.82 20.95
CA PRO A 98 -4.19 7.44 21.94
C PRO A 98 -4.54 6.06 22.47
N LEU A 99 -3.54 5.17 22.58
CA LEU A 99 -3.73 3.80 23.11
C LEU A 99 -4.07 3.81 24.63
N ALA A 100 -4.61 4.91 25.13
CA ALA A 100 -4.91 5.16 26.54
C ALA A 100 -5.92 4.16 27.10
N ASP A 101 -6.79 3.60 26.25
CA ASP A 101 -7.85 2.67 26.65
C ASP A 101 -7.57 1.21 26.21
N VAL A 102 -6.31 0.85 25.93
CA VAL A 102 -5.96 -0.54 25.61
C VAL A 102 -6.05 -1.40 26.86
N ASP A 103 -6.89 -2.44 26.81
CA ASP A 103 -6.88 -3.54 27.78
C ASP A 103 -5.69 -4.47 27.49
N TRP A 104 -4.60 -4.26 28.22
CA TRP A 104 -3.35 -5.00 28.04
C TRP A 104 -3.45 -6.45 28.50
N GLU A 105 -4.30 -6.76 29.48
CA GLU A 105 -4.47 -8.13 29.96
C GLU A 105 -5.21 -8.96 28.91
N ALA A 106 -6.33 -8.45 28.40
CA ALA A 106 -7.06 -9.09 27.31
C ALA A 106 -6.20 -9.24 26.04
N LEU A 107 -5.35 -8.26 25.73
CA LEU A 107 -4.43 -8.34 24.58
C LEU A 107 -3.37 -9.44 24.76
N LEU A 108 -2.81 -9.61 25.97
CA LEU A 108 -1.84 -10.65 26.26
C LEU A 108 -2.47 -12.05 26.19
N GLU A 109 -3.71 -12.20 26.69
CA GLU A 109 -4.48 -13.43 26.57
C GLU A 109 -4.68 -13.83 25.10
N ILE A 110 -5.10 -12.90 24.24
CA ILE A 110 -5.24 -13.16 22.79
C ILE A 110 -3.91 -13.62 22.17
N PHE A 111 -2.79 -13.00 22.52
CA PHE A 111 -1.49 -13.39 21.97
C PHE A 111 -1.03 -14.76 22.46
N TRP A 112 -1.38 -15.11 23.69
CA TRP A 112 -1.12 -16.44 24.25
C TRP A 112 -1.98 -17.51 23.58
N GLU A 113 -3.29 -17.27 23.45
CA GLU A 113 -4.23 -18.18 22.79
C GLU A 113 -3.91 -18.43 21.32
N LEU A 114 -3.44 -17.40 20.61
CA LEU A 114 -3.02 -17.50 19.21
C LEU A 114 -1.57 -17.99 19.04
N ASP A 115 -0.90 -18.39 20.13
CA ASP A 115 0.48 -18.87 20.15
C ASP A 115 1.51 -17.89 19.54
N PHE A 116 1.25 -16.58 19.60
CA PHE A 116 2.16 -15.51 19.18
C PHE A 116 3.26 -15.23 20.21
N ARG A 117 3.88 -16.28 20.74
CA ARG A 117 4.83 -16.24 21.86
C ARG A 117 6.01 -15.30 21.63
N SER A 118 6.53 -15.23 20.39
CA SER A 118 7.65 -14.34 20.03
C SER A 118 7.29 -12.86 20.00
N LEU A 119 6.00 -12.52 20.03
CA LEU A 119 5.52 -11.14 20.06
C LEU A 119 5.10 -10.68 21.46
N LEU A 120 4.97 -11.59 22.44
CA LEU A 120 4.60 -11.25 23.83
C LEU A 120 5.55 -10.24 24.45
N ASP A 121 6.87 -10.44 24.29
CA ASP A 121 7.89 -9.50 24.81
C ASP A 121 7.71 -8.08 24.26
N ARG A 122 7.29 -7.96 22.99
CA ARG A 122 7.04 -6.66 22.35
C ARG A 122 5.76 -6.00 22.86
N VAL A 123 4.73 -6.78 23.19
CA VAL A 123 3.49 -6.27 23.79
C VAL A 123 3.77 -5.73 25.20
N VAL A 124 4.56 -6.45 26.00
CA VAL A 124 4.97 -6.02 27.35
C VAL A 124 5.83 -4.74 27.31
N GLU A 125 6.74 -4.63 26.34
CA GLU A 125 7.55 -3.42 26.14
C GLU A 125 6.66 -2.21 25.78
N LEU A 126 5.67 -2.41 24.92
CA LEU A 126 4.70 -1.37 24.54
C LEU A 126 3.84 -0.93 25.73
N GLN A 127 3.32 -1.87 26.52
CA GLN A 127 2.58 -1.58 27.75
C GLN A 127 3.42 -0.69 28.69
N SER A 128 4.66 -1.07 28.95
CA SER A 128 5.57 -0.35 29.84
C SER A 128 5.85 1.09 29.37
N HIS A 129 5.93 1.32 28.06
CA HIS A 129 6.20 2.62 27.47
C HIS A 129 4.96 3.55 27.49
N TYR A 130 3.75 3.01 27.33
CA TYR A 130 2.50 3.78 27.41
C TYR A 130 2.09 4.09 28.86
N SER A 131 2.21 3.15 29.79
CA SER A 131 1.97 3.39 31.22
C SER A 131 2.88 4.46 31.83
N ARG A 132 4.03 4.76 31.21
CA ARG A 132 4.95 5.85 31.59
C ARG A 132 4.56 7.21 31.00
N ARG A 133 3.90 7.24 29.84
CA ARG A 133 3.48 8.48 29.16
C ARG A 133 2.18 9.04 29.72
N ASP A 134 1.34 8.20 30.33
CA ASP A 134 0.06 8.60 30.93
C ASP A 134 0.15 8.96 32.43
N ARG A 135 1.36 9.11 33.00
CA ARG A 135 1.49 9.60 34.38
C ARG A 135 1.23 11.12 34.39
N PRO A 136 0.20 11.63 35.08
CA PRO A 136 -0.01 13.07 35.19
C PRO A 136 1.24 13.72 35.80
N ALA A 137 1.58 14.92 35.32
CA ALA A 137 2.69 15.68 35.87
C ALA A 137 2.54 15.79 37.40
N PRO A 138 3.61 15.62 38.18
CA PRO A 138 3.52 15.74 39.64
C PRO A 138 2.96 17.12 39.99
N VAL A 139 1.92 17.12 40.81
CA VAL A 139 1.22 18.30 41.33
C VAL A 139 2.15 19.09 42.25
#